data_AF-A0A391NZK2-F1
#
_entry.id   AF-A0A391NZK2-F1
#
_cell.length_a   1.000
_cell.length_b   1.000
_cell.length_c   1.000
_cell.angle_alpha   90.00
_cell.angle_beta   90.00
_cell.angle_gamma   90.00
#
_symmetry.space_group_name_H-M   'P 1'
#
loop_
_entity.id
_entity.type
_entity.pdbx_description
1 polymer ?
#
loop_
_entity_poly.entity_id
_entity_poly.type
_entity_poly.pdbx_seq_one_letter_code
_entity_poly.pdbx_strand_id
1 'polypeptide(L)'
;MSRLTKLGDEFNVAVFITNQVVASVEGNAGFNADPKKPIGGHILAHASTTRLYLRKARGNNRICKIFDSPNLPESEGTYCISPEGITDCDS
;
A
#
# COMPACT_ATOMS: atom_id res chain seq x y z
N MET A 1 -8.56 12.94 8.74
CA MET A 1 -7.17 12.50 8.93
C MET A 1 -6.40 13.28 10.01
N SER A 2 -6.55 14.61 10.13
CA SER A 2 -5.85 15.40 11.18
C SER A 2 -5.99 14.86 12.62
N ARG A 3 -7.12 14.25 13.00
CA ARG A 3 -7.28 13.65 14.34
C ARG A 3 -6.41 12.40 14.55
N LEU A 4 -6.24 11.56 13.53
CA LEU A 4 -5.42 10.35 13.63
C LEU A 4 -3.93 10.72 13.71
N THR A 5 -3.50 11.71 12.93
CA THR A 5 -2.12 12.24 13.01
C THR A 5 -1.85 12.81 14.40
N LYS A 6 -2.77 13.63 14.94
CA LYS A 6 -2.63 14.18 16.30
C LYS A 6 -2.50 13.10 17.37
N LEU A 7 -3.29 12.03 17.29
CA LEU A 7 -3.17 10.90 18.23
C LEU A 7 -1.81 10.20 18.12
N GLY A 8 -1.31 10.02 16.89
CA GLY A 8 0.02 9.46 16.65
C GLY A 8 1.13 10.31 17.28
N ASP A 9 1.08 11.62 17.07
CA ASP A 9 2.07 12.57 17.60
C ASP A 9 1.98 12.72 19.12
N GLU A 10 0.76 12.75 19.68
CA GLU A 10 0.53 12.97 21.12
C GLU A 10 0.92 11.76 21.98
N PHE A 11 0.62 10.55 21.51
CA PHE A 11 0.87 9.31 22.26
C PHE A 11 2.05 8.50 21.74
N ASN A 12 2.75 9.00 20.72
CA ASN A 12 3.86 8.30 20.03
C ASN A 12 3.46 6.89 19.57
N VAL A 13 2.27 6.76 18.97
CA VAL A 13 1.73 5.49 18.48
C VAL A 13 1.79 5.40 16.96
N ALA A 14 2.06 4.21 16.44
CA ALA A 14 2.01 3.94 15.01
C ALA A 14 0.55 3.85 14.52
N VAL A 15 0.22 4.59 13.46
CA VAL A 15 -1.11 4.56 12.82
C VAL A 15 -1.02 3.86 11.47
N PHE A 16 -1.65 2.69 11.35
CA PHE A 16 -1.73 1.95 10.09
C PHE A 16 -3.13 2.07 9.48
N ILE A 17 -3.20 2.37 8.18
CA ILE A 17 -4.45 2.62 7.47
C ILE A 17 -4.51 1.70 6.27
N THR A 18 -5.60 0.94 6.16
CA THR A 18 -5.87 0.14 4.97
C THR A 18 -6.71 0.93 3.99
N ASN A 19 -6.44 0.73 2.71
CA ASN A 19 -7.23 1.31 1.64
C ASN A 19 -7.58 0.24 0.60
N GLN A 20 -8.77 0.37 0.02
CA GLN A 20 -9.21 -0.51 -1.05
C GLN A 20 -8.86 0.11 -2.41
N VAL A 21 -8.63 -0.74 -3.40
CA VAL A 21 -8.43 -0.34 -4.80
C VAL A 21 -9.65 -0.77 -5.60
N VAL A 22 -10.15 0.10 -6.48
CA VAL A 22 -11.22 -0.23 -7.45
C VAL A 22 -10.61 -0.19 -8.85
N ALA A 23 -11.03 -1.13 -9.69
CA ALA A 23 -10.68 -1.12 -11.10
C ALA A 23 -11.46 0.02 -11.79
N SER A 24 -10.78 0.97 -12.42
CA SER A 24 -11.47 1.95 -13.26
C SER A 24 -11.74 1.32 -14.63
N VAL A 25 -13.01 1.15 -14.99
CA VAL A 25 -13.45 0.64 -16.31
C VAL A 25 -13.80 1.80 -17.25
N GLU A 26 -13.12 2.93 -17.13
CA GLU A 26 -13.27 4.04 -18.10
C GLU A 26 -12.45 3.69 -19.34
N GLY A 27 -13.19 3.45 -20.42
CA GLY A 27 -12.72 2.74 -21.60
C GLY A 27 -11.64 3.46 -22.41
N ASN A 28 -10.95 2.64 -23.21
CA ASN A 28 -10.15 3.02 -24.38
C ASN A 28 -8.73 3.58 -24.12
N ALA A 29 -7.90 2.86 -23.35
CA ALA A 29 -6.45 3.05 -23.39
C ALA A 29 -5.75 1.70 -23.60
N GLY A 30 -4.90 1.65 -24.63
CA GLY A 30 -4.26 0.44 -25.14
C GLY A 30 -3.44 -0.35 -24.12
N PHE A 31 -3.17 -1.59 -24.50
CA PHE A 31 -2.15 -2.49 -23.98
C PHE A 31 -1.12 -1.78 -23.07
N ASN A 32 -1.21 -1.99 -21.74
CA ASN A 32 -0.28 -1.54 -20.68
C ASN A 32 -0.62 -0.26 -19.85
N ALA A 33 -1.85 -0.11 -19.36
CA ALA A 33 -2.09 0.74 -18.17
C ALA A 33 -2.59 -0.14 -17.02
N ASP A 34 -1.90 -0.18 -15.87
CA ASP A 34 -2.33 -0.95 -14.69
C ASP A 34 -3.69 -0.40 -14.21
N PRO A 35 -4.78 -1.18 -14.30
CA PRO A 35 -6.14 -0.67 -14.10
C PRO A 35 -6.50 -0.39 -12.64
N LYS A 36 -5.55 -0.51 -11.71
CA LYS A 36 -5.79 -0.39 -10.26
C LYS A 36 -5.44 1.00 -9.76
N LYS A 37 -6.45 1.83 -9.54
CA LYS A 37 -6.31 3.12 -8.85
C LYS A 37 -6.72 2.97 -7.38
N PRO A 38 -5.96 3.54 -6.41
CA PRO A 38 -6.40 3.59 -5.02
C PRO A 38 -7.68 4.43 -4.91
N ILE A 39 -8.64 3.94 -4.12
CA ILE A 39 -9.87 4.69 -3.83
C ILE A 39 -9.51 5.85 -2.87
N GLY A 40 -10.02 7.06 -3.12
CA GLY A 40 -9.88 8.19 -2.18
C GLY A 40 -8.97 9.36 -2.60
N GLY A 41 -8.37 9.33 -3.80
CA GLY A 41 -7.69 10.49 -4.40
C GLY A 41 -6.59 11.13 -3.51
N HIS A 42 -6.43 12.45 -3.60
CA HIS A 42 -5.40 13.24 -2.89
C HIS A 42 -5.50 13.21 -1.36
N ILE A 43 -6.68 12.93 -0.80
CA ILE A 43 -6.93 13.08 0.64
C ILE A 43 -6.13 12.06 1.46
N LEU A 44 -6.05 10.82 0.98
CA LEU A 44 -5.26 9.79 1.65
C LEU A 44 -3.76 9.99 1.41
N ALA A 45 -3.39 10.57 0.26
CA ALA A 45 -2.01 10.87 -0.11
C ALA A 45 -1.38 11.92 0.83
N HIS A 46 -2.09 12.99 1.15
CA HIS A 46 -1.58 14.02 2.08
C HIS A 46 -1.62 13.61 3.55
N ALA A 47 -2.33 12.53 3.86
CA ALA A 47 -2.59 12.11 5.22
C ALA A 47 -1.71 10.93 5.69
N SER A 48 -0.96 10.33 4.77
CA SER A 48 -0.05 9.22 5.05
C SER A 48 1.39 9.66 4.75
N THR A 49 2.30 9.36 5.65
CA THR A 49 3.73 9.62 5.48
C THR A 49 4.40 8.57 4.61
N THR A 50 3.99 7.30 4.73
CA THR A 50 4.49 6.21 3.88
C THR A 50 3.31 5.45 3.30
N ARG A 51 3.34 5.24 1.98
CA ARG A 51 2.32 4.51 1.23
C ARG A 51 2.91 3.23 0.68
N LEU A 52 2.28 2.11 1.03
CA LEU A 52 2.66 0.79 0.57
C LEU A 52 1.61 0.25 -0.42
N TYR A 53 2.07 -0.25 -1.56
CA TYR A 53 1.25 -0.93 -2.54
C TYR A 53 1.47 -2.44 -2.43
N LEU A 54 0.43 -3.17 -2.03
CA LEU A 54 0.47 -4.62 -1.85
C LEU A 54 -0.16 -5.30 -3.07
N ARG A 55 0.56 -6.24 -3.68
CA ARG A 55 0.06 -7.05 -4.81
C ARG A 55 0.28 -8.54 -4.59
N LYS A 56 -0.63 -9.34 -5.14
CA LYS A 56 -0.48 -10.81 -5.17
C LYS A 56 0.63 -11.20 -6.15
N ALA A 57 1.47 -12.14 -5.75
CA ALA A 57 2.41 -12.84 -6.63
C ALA A 57 1.97 -14.30 -6.81
N ARG A 58 2.85 -15.16 -7.34
CA ARG A 58 2.57 -16.58 -7.55
C ARG A 58 2.41 -17.31 -6.21
N GLY A 59 1.38 -18.14 -6.08
CA GLY A 59 1.14 -18.95 -4.88
C GLY A 59 0.85 -18.10 -3.63
N ASN A 60 1.55 -18.40 -2.53
CA ASN A 60 1.38 -17.70 -1.25
C ASN A 60 2.21 -16.43 -1.14
N ASN A 61 3.04 -16.14 -2.15
CA ASN A 61 3.90 -14.98 -2.17
C ASN A 61 3.10 -13.71 -2.47
N ARG A 62 3.57 -12.59 -1.94
CA ARG A 62 3.04 -11.25 -2.08
C ARG A 62 4.22 -10.30 -2.26
N ILE A 63 3.96 -9.18 -2.92
CA ILE A 63 4.96 -8.15 -3.12
C ILE A 63 4.43 -6.86 -2.51
N CYS A 64 5.22 -6.26 -1.64
CA CYS A 64 4.99 -4.94 -1.07
C CYS A 64 5.95 -3.96 -1.73
N LYS A 65 5.41 -2.94 -2.38
CA LYS A 65 6.19 -1.87 -3.01
C LYS A 65 5.97 -0.57 -2.24
N ILE A 66 7.04 0.17 -1.99
CA ILE A 66 6.93 1.55 -1.49
C ILE A 66 6.40 2.39 -2.65
N PHE A 67 5.15 2.85 -2.54
CA PHE A 67 4.54 3.69 -3.55
C PHE A 67 5.03 5.13 -3.43
N ASP A 68 5.16 5.62 -2.19
CA ASP A 68 5.67 6.95 -1.87
C ASP A 68 6.09 7.04 -0.40
N SER A 69 7.18 7.73 -0.12
CA SER A 69 7.69 8.02 1.23
C SER A 69 8.70 9.17 1.17
N PRO A 70 8.71 10.10 2.14
CA PRO A 70 9.70 11.17 2.18
C PRO A 70 11.11 10.69 2.54
N ASN A 71 11.23 9.53 3.20
CA ASN A 71 12.49 9.06 3.79
C ASN A 71 12.98 7.73 3.22
N LEU A 72 12.18 7.06 2.38
CA LEU A 72 12.52 5.76 1.82
C LEU A 72 12.47 5.80 0.29
N PRO A 73 13.50 5.28 -0.40
CA PRO A 73 13.47 5.18 -1.84
C PRO A 73 12.43 4.15 -2.29
N GLU A 74 11.94 4.32 -3.52
CA GLU A 74 11.07 3.35 -4.17
C GLU A 74 11.78 1.99 -4.24
N SER A 75 11.22 1.00 -3.56
CA SER A 75 11.75 -0.35 -3.47
C SER A 75 10.61 -1.35 -3.31
N GLU A 76 10.87 -2.61 -3.62
CA GLU A 76 9.92 -3.70 -3.40
C GLU A 76 10.53 -4.83 -2.57
N GLY A 77 9.70 -5.46 -1.74
CA GLY A 77 10.03 -6.63 -0.92
C GLY A 77 8.99 -7.72 -1.10
N THR A 78 9.43 -8.97 -1.04
CA THR A 78 8.53 -10.13 -1.15
C THR A 78 8.23 -10.67 0.25
N TYR A 79 6.97 -10.98 0.51
CA TYR A 79 6.52 -11.58 1.76
C TYR A 79 5.47 -12.65 1.50
N CYS A 80 5.31 -13.58 2.43
CA CYS A 80 4.43 -14.72 2.30
C CYS A 80 3.34 -14.65 3.37
N ILE A 81 2.16 -15.23 3.07
CA ILE A 81 1.07 -15.37 4.03
C ILE A 81 0.96 -16.84 4.41
N SER A 82 1.19 -17.14 5.68
CA SER A 82 1.06 -18.46 6.29
C SER A 82 -0.03 -18.45 7.38
N PRO A 83 -0.42 -19.62 7.93
CA PRO A 83 -1.34 -19.68 9.07
C PRO A 83 -0.85 -18.90 10.31
N GLU A 84 0.47 -18.74 10.48
CA GLU A 84 1.09 -17.96 11.56
C GLU A 84 1.14 -16.45 11.28
N GLY A 85 0.73 -16.02 10.08
CA GLY A 85 0.69 -14.61 9.69
C GLY A 85 1.62 -14.27 8.52
N ILE A 86 2.26 -13.10 8.59
CA ILE A 86 3.21 -12.64 7.57
C ILE A 86 4.57 -13.26 7.86
N THR A 87 5.12 -13.97 6.88
CA THR A 87 6.44 -14.59 6.97
C THR A 87 7.33 -14.15 5.83
N ASP A 88 8.63 -14.37 5.96
CA ASP A 88 9.54 -14.28 4.82
C ASP A 88 9.15 -15.33 3.77
N CYS A 89 9.36 -14.99 2.50
CA CYS A 89 9.26 -15.98 1.45
C CYS A 89 10.60 -16.69 1.32
N ASP A 90 10.62 -17.96 1.69
CA ASP A 90 11.77 -18.83 1.42
C ASP A 90 12.10 -18.77 -0.08
N SER A 91 13.37 -18.53 -0.40
CA SER A 91 13.87 -18.38 -1.77
C SER A 91 13.87 -19.70 -2.53
#